data_AF-A0A2U2S3Z5-F1
#
_entry.id   AF-A0A2U2S3Z5-F1
#
_cell.length_a   1.000
_cell.length_b   1.000
_cell.length_c   1.000
_cell.angle_alpha   90.00
_cell.angle_beta   90.00
_cell.angle_gamma   90.00
#
_symmetry.space_group_name_H-M   'P 1'
#
loop_
_entity.id
_entity.type
_entity.pdbx_description
1 polymer ?
#
loop_
_entity_poly.entity_id
_entity_poly.type
_entity_poly.pdbx_seq_one_letter_code
_entity_poly.pdbx_strand_id
1 'polypeptide(L)' 'MKAKIDSPQGKQMYARRLAIVEPVFANICVHKRMNRFTLRSKAKVDVQERLFAVVHNIGKICVFGGLK' A
#
# COMPACT_ATOMS: atom_id res chain seq x y z
N MET A 1 8.30 13.41 -15.54
CA MET A 1 7.47 13.31 -14.32
C MET A 1 7.63 14.50 -13.37
N LYS A 2 8.85 14.96 -13.08
CA LYS A 2 9.12 16.09 -12.16
C LYS A 2 8.25 17.33 -12.41
N ALA A 3 8.21 17.84 -13.65
CA ALA A 3 7.38 19.00 -14.00
C ALA A 3 5.88 18.85 -13.68
N LYS A 4 5.33 17.62 -13.74
CA LYS A 4 3.93 17.32 -13.41
C LYS A 4 3.68 17.28 -11.90
N ILE A 5 4.69 16.90 -11.12
CA ILE A 5 4.62 16.84 -9.66
C ILE A 5 4.84 18.22 -9.06
N ASP A 6 5.75 19.02 -9.64
CA ASP A 6 6.19 20.28 -9.06
C ASP A 6 5.20 21.44 -9.21
N SER A 7 4.16 21.31 -10.06
CA SER A 7 3.07 22.30 -10.11
C SER A 7 2.29 22.32 -8.79
N PRO A 8 1.67 23.45 -8.39
CA PRO A 8 0.91 23.53 -7.14
C PRO A 8 -0.18 22.44 -7.01
N GLN A 9 -0.90 22.19 -8.10
CA GLN A 9 -1.92 21.15 -8.20
C GLN A 9 -1.31 19.74 -8.15
N GLY A 10 -0.16 19.55 -8.82
CA GLY A 10 0.62 18.32 -8.78
C GLY A 10 1.03 17.96 -7.36
N LYS A 11 1.61 18.91 -6.62
CA LYS A 11 2.06 18.72 -5.24
C LYS A 11 0.91 18.30 -4.32
N GLN A 12 -0.23 19.00 -4.37
CA GLN A 12 -1.40 18.62 -3.57
C GLN A 12 -1.90 17.22 -3.89
N MET A 13 -2.03 16.89 -5.18
CA MET A 13 -2.52 15.58 -5.60
C MET A 13 -1.58 14.45 -5.17
N TYR A 14 -0.28 14.61 -5.36
CA TYR A 14 0.69 13.58 -4.98
C TYR A 14 0.85 13.46 -3.46
N ALA A 15 0.77 14.56 -2.71
CA ALA A 15 0.74 14.53 -1.24
C ALA A 15 -0.47 13.72 -0.75
N ARG A 16 -1.67 13.96 -1.31
CA ARG A 16 -2.87 13.19 -0.98
C ARG A 16 -2.72 11.71 -1.32
N ARG A 17 -2.15 11.38 -2.48
CA ARG A 17 -1.87 9.98 -2.86
C ARG A 17 -0.91 9.31 -1.90
N LEU A 18 0.16 10.00 -1.52
CA LEU A 18 1.13 9.48 -0.56
C LEU A 18 0.47 9.21 0.78
N ALA A 19 -0.34 10.15 1.30
CA ALA A 19 -1.06 9.98 2.55
C ALA A 19 -2.04 8.79 2.53
N ILE A 20 -2.63 8.47 1.37
CA ILE A 20 -3.52 7.31 1.22
C ILE A 20 -2.72 5.99 1.18
N VAL A 21 -1.58 6.00 0.50
CA VAL A 21 -0.80 4.79 0.17
C VAL A 21 0.17 4.40 1.28
N GLU A 22 0.76 5.37 1.98
CA GLU A 22 1.77 5.14 3.02
C GLU A 22 1.26 4.19 4.12
N PRO A 23 0.04 4.33 4.68
CA PRO A 23 -0.44 3.43 5.73
C PRO A 23 -0.59 1.97 5.30
N VAL A 24 -0.84 1.74 4.00
CA VAL A 24 -0.91 0.39 3.42
C VAL A 24 0.48 -0.26 3.49
N PHE A 25 1.51 0.45 3.02
CA PHE A 25 2.89 -0.04 3.07
C PHE A 25 3.43 -0.12 4.50
N ALA A 26 3.10 0.83 5.38
CA ALA A 26 3.47 0.76 6.79
C ALA A 26 2.95 -0.54 7.43
N ASN A 27 1.68 -0.89 7.19
CA ASN A 27 1.11 -2.13 7.69
C ASN A 27 1.82 -3.36 7.11
N ILE A 28 1.97 -3.44 5.78
CA ILE A 28 2.58 -4.60 5.12
C ILE A 28 4.06 -4.78 5.50
N CYS A 29 4.86 -3.72 5.43
CA CYS A 29 6.30 -3.79 5.63
C CYS A 29 6.68 -3.91 7.12
N VAL A 30 6.00 -3.16 8.00
CA VAL A 30 6.34 -3.10 9.44
C VAL A 30 5.51 -4.09 10.24
N HIS A 31 4.17 -4.00 10.18
CA HIS A 31 3.30 -4.83 11.02
C HIS A 31 3.20 -6.28 10.53
N LYS A 32 3.25 -6.51 9.20
CA LYS A 32 3.24 -7.85 8.61
C LYS A 32 4.63 -8.35 8.21
N ARG A 33 5.68 -7.53 8.42
CA ARG A 33 7.09 -7.88 8.24
C ARG A 33 7.48 -8.32 6.82
N MET A 34 6.73 -7.90 5.79
CA MET A 34 7.10 -8.14 4.39
C MET A 34 7.87 -6.93 3.83
N ASN A 35 9.06 -6.68 4.37
CA ASN A 35 9.96 -5.63 3.89
C ASN A 35 10.91 -6.08 2.77
N ARG A 36 10.84 -7.36 2.37
CA ARG A 36 11.55 -7.93 1.22
C ARG A 36 10.76 -9.08 0.63
N PHE A 37 10.91 -9.30 -0.67
CA PHE A 37 10.36 -10.48 -1.33
C PHE A 37 11.21 -11.71 -1.01
N THR A 38 10.54 -12.77 -0.57
CA THR A 38 11.18 -14.04 -0.21
C THR A 38 11.15 -15.04 -1.36
N LEU A 39 10.24 -14.83 -2.33
CA LEU A 39 10.14 -15.61 -3.54
C LEU A 39 11.01 -15.02 -4.67
N ARG A 40 11.23 -15.78 -5.76
CA ARG A 40 12.23 -15.46 -6.79
C ARG A 40 11.70 -15.35 -8.22
N SER A 41 10.53 -15.90 -8.53
CA SER A 41 9.90 -15.70 -9.84
C SER A 41 8.88 -14.58 -9.80
N LYS A 42 8.72 -13.85 -10.92
CA LYS A 42 7.73 -12.78 -11.04
C LYS A 42 6.33 -13.25 -10.63
N ALA A 43 5.90 -14.41 -11.12
CA ALA A 43 4.59 -14.97 -10.79
C ALA A 43 4.43 -15.22 -9.28
N LYS A 44 5.46 -15.77 -8.62
CA LYS A 44 5.42 -16.02 -7.18
C LYS A 44 5.45 -14.72 -6.37
N VAL A 45 6.26 -13.75 -6.77
CA VAL A 45 6.33 -12.43 -6.11
C VAL A 45 5.02 -11.65 -6.25
N ASP A 46 4.37 -11.69 -7.42
CA ASP A 46 3.04 -11.07 -7.63
C ASP A 46 1.99 -11.72 -6.72
N VAL A 47 1.98 -13.05 -6.61
CA VAL A 47 1.10 -13.75 -5.65
C VAL A 47 1.41 -13.35 -4.21
N GLN A 48 2.70 -13.28 -3.83
CA GLN A 48 3.11 -12.87 -2.48
C GLN A 48 2.59 -11.46 -2.15
N GLU A 49 2.78 -10.49 -3.03
CA GLU A 49 2.34 -9.11 -2.81
C GLU A 49 0.81 -9.00 -2.71
N ARG A 50 0.07 -9.67 -3.61
CA ARG A 50 -1.40 -9.70 -3.57
C ARG A 50 -1.97 -10.34 -2.32
N LEU A 51 -1.38 -11.44 -1.84
CA LEU A 51 -1.83 -12.08 -0.60
C LEU A 51 -1.65 -11.15 0.60
N PHE A 52 -0.54 -10.42 0.68
CA PHE A 52 -0.34 -9.42 1.74
C PHE A 52 -1.31 -8.24 1.62
N ALA A 53 -1.64 -7.79 0.41
CA ALA A 53 -2.67 -6.78 0.19
C ALA A 53 -4.06 -7.26 0.65
N VAL A 54 -4.42 -8.52 0.39
CA VAL A 54 -5.67 -9.12 0.90
C VAL A 54 -5.68 -9.16 2.43
N VAL A 55 -4.59 -9.58 3.07
CA VAL A 55 -4.46 -9.58 4.54
C VAL A 55 -4.63 -8.17 5.11
N HIS A 56 -4.02 -7.15 4.49
CA HIS A 56 -4.22 -5.75 4.88
C HIS A 56 -5.70 -5.34 4.78
N ASN A 57 -6.35 -5.64 3.65
CA ASN A 57 -7.74 -5.25 3.40
C ASN A 57 -8.73 -5.93 4.35
N ILE A 58 -8.55 -7.22 4.64
CA ILE A 58 -9.36 -7.95 5.63
C ILE A 58 -9.23 -7.27 7.00
N GLY A 59 -8.00 -6.99 7.46
CA GLY A 59 -7.79 -6.30 8.73
C GLY A 59 -8.45 -4.93 8.78
N LYS A 60 -8.42 -4.18 7.67
CA LYS A 60 -9.10 -2.89 7.54
C LYS A 60 -10.62 -3.03 7.69
N ILE A 61 -11.22 -4.02 7.03
CA ILE A 61 -12.67 -4.29 7.12
C ILE A 61 -13.04 -4.72 8.53
N CYS A 62 -12.27 -5.59 9.18
CA CYS A 62 -12.56 -6.02 10.55
C CYS A 62 -12.56 -4.85 11.56
N VAL A 63 -11.67 -3.87 11.39
CA VAL A 63 -11.54 -2.73 12.32
C VAL A 63 -12.53 -1.61 12.01
N PHE A 64 -12.73 -1.28 10.73
CA PHE A 64 -13.47 -0.09 10.31
C PHE A 64 -14.77 -0.39 9.55
N GLY A 65 -14.98 -1.63 9.12
CA GLY A 65 -16.10 -2.06 8.28
C GLY A 65 -17.31 -2.58 9.05
N GLY A 66 -17.32 -2.47 10.38
CA GLY A 66 -18.54 -2.71 11.17
C GLY A 66 -19.64 -1.73 10.75
N LEU A 67 -20.77 -2.27 10.28
CA LEU A 67 -21.97 -1.48 10.10
C LEU A 67 -22.47 -1.05 11.48
N LYS A 68 -22.65 0.26 11.68
CA LYS A 68 -23.36 0.80 12.84
C LYS A 68 -24.85 0.51 12.72
#